data_AF-I2K9X1-F1
#
_entry.id   AF-I2K9X1-F1
#
_cell.length_a   1.000
_cell.length_b   1.000
_cell.length_c   1.000
_cell.angle_alpha   90.00
_cell.angle_beta   90.00
_cell.angle_gamma   90.00
#
_symmetry.space_group_name_H-M   'P 1'
#
loop_
_entity.id
_entity.type
_entity.pdbx_description
1 polymer ?
#
loop_
_entity_poly.entity_id
_entity_poly.type
_entity_poly.pdbx_seq_one_letter_code
_entity_poly.pdbx_strand_id
1 'polypeptide(L)'
;MGMLMIAIAIGYFGSIAAFLIMEEMSLKDSDFSDIKDAFTKELSLDESLSKYGTIKYMAMYVAIVAIIGLVVSTQILIPNSFGLGFDMAYVFLPALIGSLIILLVKWRFQPLLKLISSFMFGAGYIGASAFAVAASHLFLT
;
A
#
# COMPACT_ATOMS: atom_id res chain seq x y z
N MET A 1 17.44 -14.02 -9.34
CA MET A 1 17.54 -12.57 -9.03
C MET A 1 16.77 -11.67 -10.00
N GLY A 2 16.94 -11.79 -11.32
CA GLY A 2 16.21 -10.92 -12.27
C GLY A 2 14.68 -10.94 -12.13
N MET A 3 14.08 -12.14 -12.05
CA MET A 3 12.63 -12.30 -11.84
C MET A 3 12.14 -11.77 -10.48
N LEU A 4 12.97 -11.86 -9.44
CA LEU A 4 12.65 -11.27 -8.13
C LEU A 4 12.60 -9.74 -8.20
N MET A 5 13.53 -9.11 -8.92
CA MET A 5 13.51 -7.66 -9.12
C MET A 5 12.27 -7.22 -9.91
N ILE A 6 11.83 -8.02 -10.87
CA ILE A 6 10.58 -7.78 -11.60
C ILE A 6 9.38 -7.89 -10.66
N ALA A 7 9.31 -8.92 -9.81
CA ALA A 7 8.26 -9.06 -8.80
C ALA A 7 8.23 -7.85 -7.86
N ILE A 8 9.39 -7.44 -7.32
CA ILE A 8 9.52 -6.26 -6.46
C ILE A 8 9.06 -4.99 -7.18
N ALA A 9 9.46 -4.80 -8.45
CA ALA A 9 9.05 -3.65 -9.24
C ALA A 9 7.53 -3.62 -9.48
N ILE A 10 6.92 -4.76 -9.83
CA ILE A 10 5.46 -4.89 -10.01
C ILE A 10 4.74 -4.57 -8.70
N GLY A 11 5.19 -5.16 -7.60
CA GLY A 11 4.63 -4.91 -6.26
C GLY A 11 4.73 -3.44 -5.89
N TYR A 12 5.89 -2.83 -6.09
CA TYR A 12 6.16 -1.43 -5.77
C TYR A 12 5.35 -0.45 -6.65
N PHE A 13 5.50 -0.49 -7.97
CA PHE A 13 4.82 0.46 -8.85
C PHE A 13 3.31 0.25 -8.87
N GLY A 14 2.86 -1.02 -8.85
CA GLY A 14 1.44 -1.36 -8.82
C GLY A 14 0.76 -0.88 -7.53
N SER A 15 1.39 -1.10 -6.37
CA SER A 15 0.83 -0.65 -5.10
C SER A 15 0.86 0.87 -4.93
N ILE A 16 1.93 1.56 -5.36
CA ILE A 16 1.97 3.03 -5.30
C ILE A 16 0.89 3.64 -6.18
N ALA A 17 0.74 3.17 -7.42
CA ALA A 17 -0.29 3.66 -8.32
C ALA A 17 -1.69 3.45 -7.71
N ALA A 18 -1.96 2.24 -7.19
CA ALA A 18 -3.23 1.94 -6.53
C ALA A 18 -3.47 2.86 -5.32
N PHE A 19 -2.44 3.06 -4.48
CA PHE A 19 -2.54 3.91 -3.31
C PHE A 19 -2.85 5.37 -3.67
N LEU A 20 -2.13 5.94 -4.64
CA LEU A 20 -2.36 7.32 -5.09
C LEU A 20 -3.76 7.51 -5.68
N ILE A 21 -4.26 6.54 -6.46
CA ILE A 21 -5.63 6.61 -7.01
C ILE A 21 -6.66 6.56 -5.87
N MET A 22 -6.50 5.62 -4.93
CA MET A 22 -7.43 5.50 -3.79
C MET A 22 -7.40 6.73 -2.90
N GLU A 23 -6.23 7.32 -2.70
CA GLU A 23 -6.06 8.56 -1.97
C GLU A 23 -6.71 9.76 -2.69
N GLU A 24 -6.53 9.88 -4.01
CA GLU A 24 -7.18 10.94 -4.78
C GLU A 24 -8.70 10.80 -4.75
N MET A 25 -9.22 9.57 -4.83
CA MET A 25 -10.65 9.30 -4.68
C MET A 25 -11.15 9.67 -3.28
N SER A 26 -10.41 9.30 -2.23
CA SER A 26 -10.72 9.67 -0.84
C SER A 26 -10.79 11.18 -0.63
N LEU A 27 -9.88 11.94 -1.26
CA LEU A 27 -9.87 13.40 -1.20
C LEU A 27 -11.01 14.05 -2.01
N LYS A 28 -11.40 13.46 -3.14
CA LYS A 28 -12.52 13.96 -3.97
C LYS A 28 -13.89 13.67 -3.37
N ASP A 29 -14.01 12.61 -2.57
CA ASP A 29 -15.23 12.23 -1.86
C ASP A 29 -15.44 13.08 -0.58
N SER A 30 -14.41 13.81 -0.13
CA SER A 30 -14.47 14.74 1.01
C SER A 30 -14.81 16.17 0.60
N ASP A 31 -15.58 16.89 1.43
CA ASP A 31 -16.02 18.26 1.14
C ASP A 31 -14.83 19.24 1.05
N PHE A 32 -14.82 20.11 0.04
CA PHE A 32 -13.71 21.02 -0.27
C PHE A 32 -13.37 22.01 0.87
N SER A 33 -14.29 22.23 1.83
CA SER A 33 -14.00 22.99 3.06
C SER A 33 -13.06 22.25 4.01
N ASP A 34 -13.15 20.92 4.10
CA ASP A 34 -12.33 20.10 5.00
C ASP A 34 -10.89 19.94 4.48
N ILE A 35 -10.68 19.98 3.16
CA ILE A 35 -9.35 19.92 2.55
C ILE A 35 -8.48 21.08 3.03
N LYS A 36 -9.04 22.28 3.21
CA LYS A 36 -8.31 23.42 3.79
C LYS A 36 -7.87 23.14 5.22
N ASP A 37 -8.72 22.50 6.03
CA ASP A 37 -8.41 22.14 7.41
C ASP A 37 -7.26 21.11 7.49
N ALA A 38 -7.10 20.19 6.52
CA ALA A 38 -5.94 19.28 6.44
C ALA A 38 -4.59 20.01 6.24
N PHE A 39 -4.60 21.26 5.78
CA PHE A 39 -3.43 22.12 5.65
C PHE A 39 -3.27 23.10 6.82
N THR A 40 -4.35 23.44 7.54
CA THR A 40 -4.35 24.56 8.52
C THR A 40 -4.69 24.21 9.97
N LYS A 41 -5.32 23.06 10.27
CA LYS A 41 -5.67 22.64 11.63
C LYS A 41 -5.18 21.23 11.94
N GLU A 42 -4.60 21.01 13.11
CA GLU A 42 -4.27 19.66 13.58
C GLU A 42 -5.57 18.87 13.77
N LEU A 43 -5.91 18.04 12.77
CA LEU A 43 -7.04 17.12 12.85
C LEU A 43 -6.67 15.91 13.71
N SER A 44 -7.60 15.49 14.57
CA SER A 44 -7.44 14.27 15.34
C SER A 44 -7.48 13.04 14.42
N LEU A 45 -6.86 11.94 14.87
CA LEU A 45 -6.71 10.70 14.09
C LEU A 45 -8.08 10.16 13.64
N ASP A 46 -9.07 10.19 14.54
CA ASP A 46 -10.41 9.67 14.34
C ASP A 46 -11.24 10.54 13.37
N GLU A 47 -11.06 11.86 13.43
CA GLU A 47 -11.64 12.78 12.45
C GLU A 47 -11.02 12.60 11.06
N SER A 48 -9.71 12.33 10.96
CA SER A 48 -9.06 12.08 9.66
C SER A 48 -9.49 10.75 9.02
N LEU A 49 -9.83 9.74 9.82
CA LEU A 49 -10.24 8.43 9.32
C LEU A 49 -11.73 8.40 8.92
N SER A 50 -12.57 9.12 9.67
CA SER A 50 -14.02 9.19 9.41
C SER A 50 -14.41 10.24 8.36
N LYS A 51 -13.82 11.45 8.37
CA LYS A 51 -14.19 12.53 7.44
C LYS A 51 -13.80 12.26 5.97
N TYR A 52 -12.72 11.51 5.73
CA TYR A 52 -12.19 11.29 4.38
C TYR A 52 -12.58 9.93 3.78
N GLY A 53 -13.45 9.16 4.45
CA GLY A 53 -13.81 7.80 3.99
C GLY A 53 -12.60 6.85 3.91
N THR A 54 -11.52 7.17 4.61
CA THR A 54 -10.18 6.58 4.46
C THR A 54 -10.20 5.06 4.62
N ILE A 55 -11.07 4.53 5.49
CA ILE A 55 -11.22 3.09 5.72
C ILE A 55 -11.70 2.35 4.45
N LYS A 56 -12.69 2.91 3.75
CA LYS A 56 -13.27 2.30 2.54
C LYS A 56 -12.23 2.23 1.42
N TYR A 57 -11.51 3.34 1.19
CA TYR A 57 -10.48 3.43 0.15
C TYR A 57 -9.23 2.61 0.49
N MET A 58 -8.88 2.49 1.76
CA MET A 58 -7.83 1.56 2.19
C MET A 58 -8.20 0.10 2.05
N ALA A 59 -9.45 -0.28 2.32
CA ALA A 59 -9.90 -1.65 2.09
C ALA A 59 -9.81 -2.00 0.59
N MET A 60 -10.18 -1.07 -0.29
CA MET A 60 -10.01 -1.23 -1.74
C MET A 60 -8.53 -1.32 -2.15
N TYR A 61 -7.65 -0.49 -1.59
CA TYR A 61 -6.21 -0.59 -1.80
C TYR A 61 -5.67 -1.96 -1.38
N VAL A 62 -6.00 -2.44 -0.18
CA VAL A 62 -5.58 -3.76 0.32
C VAL A 62 -6.05 -4.89 -0.62
N ALA A 63 -7.29 -4.82 -1.11
CA ALA A 63 -7.81 -5.79 -2.06
C ALA A 63 -7.03 -5.80 -3.38
N ILE A 64 -6.72 -4.63 -3.94
CA ILE A 64 -5.92 -4.51 -5.17
C ILE A 64 -4.52 -5.09 -4.96
N VAL A 65 -3.85 -4.75 -3.85
CA VAL A 65 -2.52 -5.28 -3.54
C VAL A 65 -2.55 -6.80 -3.33
N ALA A 66 -3.61 -7.33 -2.73
CA ALA A 66 -3.78 -8.78 -2.56
C ALA A 66 -3.88 -9.48 -3.93
N ILE A 67 -4.64 -8.92 -4.88
CA ILE A 67 -4.74 -9.43 -6.25
C ILE A 67 -3.37 -9.40 -6.94
N ILE A 68 -2.65 -8.28 -6.86
CA ILE A 68 -1.29 -8.17 -7.40
C ILE A 68 -0.38 -9.23 -6.76
N GLY A 69 -0.43 -9.39 -5.44
CA GLY A 69 0.30 -10.40 -4.69
C GLY A 69 0.02 -11.82 -5.15
N LEU A 70 -1.24 -12.16 -5.43
CA LEU A 70 -1.63 -13.47 -5.94
C LEU A 70 -1.06 -13.70 -7.34
N VAL A 71 -1.16 -12.72 -8.24
CA VAL A 71 -0.61 -12.82 -9.60
C VAL A 71 0.90 -12.99 -9.55
N VAL A 72 1.61 -12.16 -8.76
CA VAL A 72 3.07 -12.25 -8.62
C VAL A 72 3.48 -13.58 -7.99
N SER A 73 2.77 -14.05 -6.98
CA SER A 73 3.11 -15.30 -6.33
C SER A 73 2.93 -16.51 -7.25
N THR A 74 1.80 -16.56 -7.97
CA THR A 74 1.49 -17.68 -8.88
C THR A 74 2.30 -17.69 -10.17
N GLN A 75 2.69 -16.53 -10.69
CA GLN A 75 3.38 -16.42 -11.98
C GLN A 75 4.89 -16.25 -11.85
N ILE A 76 5.37 -15.77 -10.69
CA ILE A 76 6.79 -15.47 -10.49
C ILE A 76 7.36 -16.25 -9.31
N LEU A 77 6.81 -16.11 -8.10
CA LEU A 77 7.47 -16.66 -6.90
C LEU A 77 7.51 -18.20 -6.90
N ILE A 78 6.34 -18.84 -7.02
CA ILE A 78 6.21 -20.30 -7.01
C ILE A 78 6.91 -20.94 -8.22
N PRO A 79 6.70 -20.48 -9.48
CA PRO A 79 7.34 -21.11 -10.64
C PRO A 79 8.88 -21.02 -10.65
N ASN A 80 9.44 -20.01 -9.99
CA ASN A 80 10.90 -19.86 -9.86
C ASN A 80 11.46 -20.55 -8.60
N SER A 81 10.62 -21.24 -7.83
CA SER A 81 10.98 -21.94 -6.58
C SER A 81 11.78 -21.04 -5.63
N PHE A 82 11.37 -19.78 -5.51
CA PHE A 82 11.99 -18.88 -4.56
C PHE A 82 11.72 -19.35 -3.12
N GLY A 83 12.75 -19.28 -2.28
CA GLY A 83 12.62 -19.61 -0.87
C GLY A 83 12.01 -18.46 -0.07
N LEU A 84 11.59 -18.76 1.16
CA LEU A 84 10.93 -17.83 2.08
C LEU A 84 11.64 -16.46 2.20
N GLY A 85 12.97 -16.44 2.20
CA GLY A 85 13.74 -15.18 2.29
C GLY A 85 13.48 -14.22 1.12
N PHE A 86 13.29 -14.74 -0.10
CA PHE A 86 12.99 -13.92 -1.27
C PHE A 86 11.53 -13.49 -1.30
N ASP A 87 10.62 -14.33 -0.82
CA ASP A 87 9.21 -13.96 -0.68
C ASP A 87 9.04 -12.85 0.35
N MET A 88 9.76 -12.92 1.48
CA MET A 88 9.82 -11.83 2.44
C MET A 88 10.42 -10.56 1.83
N ALA A 89 11.43 -10.66 0.97
CA ALA A 89 11.97 -9.50 0.27
C ALA A 89 10.90 -8.82 -0.61
N TYR A 90 10.05 -9.60 -1.29
CA TYR A 90 8.90 -9.08 -2.05
C TYR A 90 7.83 -8.42 -1.17
N VAL A 91 7.60 -8.94 0.04
CA VAL A 91 6.62 -8.38 1.00
C VAL A 91 7.14 -7.08 1.63
N PHE A 92 8.40 -7.04 2.07
CA PHE A 92 8.92 -5.94 2.88
C PHE A 92 9.59 -4.82 2.09
N LEU A 93 10.32 -5.11 1.00
CA LEU A 93 11.06 -4.06 0.28
C LEU A 93 10.13 -3.04 -0.39
N PRO A 94 9.08 -3.43 -1.14
CA PRO A 94 8.13 -2.47 -1.71
C PRO A 94 7.42 -1.64 -0.64
N ALA A 95 7.04 -2.26 0.48
CA ALA A 95 6.40 -1.56 1.60
C ALA A 95 7.33 -0.49 2.19
N LEU A 96 8.57 -0.84 2.51
CA LEU A 96 9.54 0.09 3.09
C LEU A 96 9.88 1.25 2.16
N ILE A 97 10.18 0.93 0.89
CA ILE A 97 10.56 1.94 -0.11
C ILE A 97 9.36 2.84 -0.43
N GLY A 98 8.16 2.26 -0.60
CA GLY A 98 6.97 3.04 -0.92
C GLY A 98 6.49 3.91 0.24
N SER A 99 6.51 3.40 1.49
CA SER A 99 6.23 4.20 2.68
C SER A 99 7.18 5.39 2.80
N LEU A 100 8.49 5.17 2.61
CA LEU A 100 9.49 6.23 2.65
C LEU A 100 9.19 7.30 1.58
N ILE A 101 8.85 6.89 0.37
CA ILE A 101 8.57 7.81 -0.73
C ILE A 101 7.30 8.60 -0.47
N ILE A 102 6.24 7.98 0.04
CA ILE A 102 5.00 8.68 0.42
C ILE A 102 5.28 9.74 1.50
N LEU A 103 6.12 9.40 2.49
CA LEU A 103 6.52 10.31 3.54
C LEU A 103 7.30 11.53 2.98
N LEU A 104 8.16 11.31 1.97
CA LEU A 104 8.94 12.36 1.33
C LEU A 104 8.15 13.20 0.32
N VAL A 105 7.26 12.62 -0.47
CA VAL A 105 6.53 13.34 -1.54
C VAL A 105 5.47 14.29 -0.98
N LYS A 106 4.87 13.98 0.16
CA LYS A 106 3.79 14.77 0.76
C LYS A 106 4.25 16.03 1.47
N TRP A 107 5.24 16.76 0.97
CA TRP A 107 5.87 17.90 1.66
C TRP A 107 4.90 19.01 2.11
N ARG A 108 3.79 19.24 1.40
CA ARG A 108 2.81 20.29 1.76
C ARG A 108 1.79 19.91 2.84
N PHE A 109 1.64 18.63 3.17
CA PHE A 109 0.68 18.18 4.18
C PHE A 109 1.24 18.27 5.60
N GLN A 110 0.39 18.22 6.61
CA GLN A 110 0.82 18.17 8.02
C GLN A 110 1.62 16.89 8.32
N PRO A 111 2.64 16.95 9.20
CA PRO A 111 3.50 15.79 9.52
C PRO A 111 2.74 14.53 9.95
N LEU A 112 1.68 14.69 10.76
CA LEU A 112 0.87 13.57 11.27
C LEU A 112 0.17 12.81 10.13
N LEU A 113 -0.41 13.55 9.18
CA LEU A 113 -1.09 12.99 8.00
C LEU A 113 -0.13 12.25 7.07
N LYS A 114 1.12 12.71 6.96
CA LYS A 114 2.17 11.99 6.20
C LYS A 114 2.51 10.67 6.85
N LEU A 115 2.69 10.67 8.16
CA LEU A 115 3.03 9.48 8.93
C LEU A 115 1.94 8.43 8.81
N ILE A 116 0.68 8.85 8.99
CA ILE A 116 -0.49 7.97 8.87
C ILE A 116 -0.58 7.40 7.45
N SER A 117 -0.52 8.23 6.41
CA SER A 117 -0.58 7.78 5.01
C SER A 117 0.56 6.82 4.65
N SER A 118 1.79 7.13 5.06
CA SER A 118 2.97 6.25 4.90
C SER A 118 2.79 4.91 5.63
N PHE A 119 2.27 4.94 6.85
CA PHE A 119 2.00 3.74 7.64
C PHE A 119 0.89 2.89 7.02
N MET A 120 -0.18 3.52 6.56
CA MET A 120 -1.33 2.85 5.92
C MET A 120 -0.92 2.16 4.62
N PHE A 121 -0.09 2.81 3.80
CA PHE A 121 0.51 2.16 2.63
C PHE A 121 1.30 0.91 3.01
N GLY A 122 2.25 1.05 3.96
CA GLY A 122 3.18 -0.01 4.33
C GLY A 122 2.49 -1.18 5.01
N ALA A 123 1.67 -0.91 6.02
CA ALA A 123 0.91 -1.93 6.74
C ALA A 123 -0.10 -2.63 5.83
N GLY A 124 -0.81 -1.87 4.99
CA GLY A 124 -1.74 -2.43 4.01
C GLY A 124 -1.04 -3.31 2.98
N TYR A 125 0.14 -2.89 2.49
CA TYR A 125 0.93 -3.69 1.56
C TYR A 125 1.41 -5.00 2.20
N ILE A 126 2.03 -4.91 3.38
CA ILE A 126 2.57 -6.09 4.08
C ILE A 126 1.44 -7.09 4.35
N GLY A 127 0.32 -6.63 4.91
CA GLY A 127 -0.82 -7.49 5.21
C GLY A 127 -1.37 -8.18 3.97
N ALA A 128 -1.60 -7.42 2.89
CA ALA A 128 -2.15 -7.96 1.65
C ALA A 128 -1.19 -8.93 0.94
N SER A 129 0.07 -8.54 0.80
CA SER A 129 1.08 -9.33 0.08
C SER A 129 1.48 -10.58 0.86
N ALA A 130 1.64 -10.50 2.19
CA ALA A 130 1.92 -11.67 3.01
C ALA A 130 0.77 -12.67 2.98
N PHE A 131 -0.48 -12.19 3.06
CA PHE A 131 -1.66 -13.04 2.91
C PHE A 131 -1.69 -13.71 1.53
N ALA A 132 -1.48 -12.95 0.45
CA ALA A 132 -1.49 -13.49 -0.90
C ALA A 132 -0.40 -14.54 -1.13
N VAL A 133 0.82 -14.29 -0.65
CA VAL A 133 1.93 -15.25 -0.72
C VAL A 133 1.60 -16.51 0.09
N ALA A 134 1.13 -16.37 1.33
CA ALA A 134 0.77 -17.51 2.17
C ALA A 134 -0.39 -18.34 1.58
N ALA A 135 -1.43 -17.68 1.08
CA ALA A 135 -2.58 -18.33 0.45
C ALA A 135 -2.16 -19.07 -0.82
N SER A 136 -1.37 -18.43 -1.69
CA SER A 136 -0.91 -19.08 -2.92
C SER A 136 -0.04 -20.32 -2.66
N HIS A 137 0.82 -20.29 -1.63
CA HIS A 137 1.56 -21.48 -1.23
C HIS A 137 0.61 -22.55 -0.68
N LEU A 138 -0.31 -22.20 0.22
CA LEU A 138 -1.25 -23.18 0.79
C LEU A 138 -2.11 -23.89 -0.27
N PHE A 139 -2.48 -23.21 -1.35
CA PHE A 139 -3.40 -23.75 -2.37
C PHE A 139 -2.71 -24.32 -3.61
N LEU A 140 -1.43 -24.01 -3.87
CA LEU A 140 -0.75 -24.35 -5.13
C LEU A 140 0.58 -25.09 -4.94
N THR A 141 1.06 -25.26 -3.71
CA THR A 141 2.15 -26.19 -3.37
C THR A 141 1.62 -27.34 -2.53
#